data_AF-A0A952ZWX0-F1
#
_entry.id   AF-A0A952ZWX0-F1
#
_cell.length_a   1.000
_cell.length_b   1.000
_cell.length_c   1.000
_cell.angle_alpha   90.00
_cell.angle_beta   90.00
_cell.angle_gamma   90.00
#
_symmetry.space_group_name_H-M   'P 1'
#
loop_
_entity.id
_entity.type
_entity.pdbx_description
1 polymer ?
#
loop_
_entity_poly.entity_id
_entity_poly.type
_entity_poly.pdbx_seq_one_letter_code
_entity_poly.pdbx_strand_id
1 'polypeptide(L)'
;MKRWLALLAVVALVGAGSYALTRLFWPAPPADEDQVTWIAREFSLTAEQKGAVEKLHHNYLPICSDHCALIVDARERLAAKPGDAALQAEVIRLERQCQQSTLAHVRQVAACMAPDQARRFLALVEPRILHHDHHAAFGLK
;
A
#
# COMPACT_ATOMS: atom_id res chain seq x y z
N MET A 1 38.33 13.81 26.33
CA MET A 1 37.55 14.66 25.39
C MET A 1 38.02 14.54 23.92
N LYS A 2 39.30 14.77 23.58
CA LYS A 2 39.80 14.72 22.19
C LYS A 2 39.57 13.39 21.44
N ARG A 3 39.70 12.25 22.13
CA ARG A 3 39.44 10.90 21.55
C ARG A 3 37.95 10.64 21.25
N TRP A 4 37.05 11.20 22.05
CA TRP A 4 35.60 11.09 21.85
C TRP A 4 35.14 11.96 20.68
N LEU A 5 35.69 13.16 20.54
CA LEU A 5 35.45 14.03 19.38
C LEU A 5 35.96 13.39 18.08
N ALA A 6 37.13 12.74 18.10
CA ALA A 6 37.66 12.02 16.96
C ALA A 6 36.78 10.82 16.56
N LEU A 7 36.27 10.06 17.54
CA LEU A 7 35.34 8.96 17.29
C LEU A 7 34.01 9.44 16.69
N LEU A 8 33.43 10.52 17.21
CA LEU A 8 32.20 11.10 16.66
C LEU A 8 32.39 11.60 15.23
N ALA A 9 33.54 12.22 14.91
CA ALA A 9 33.84 12.66 13.55
C ALA A 9 33.95 11.50 12.56
N VAL A 10 34.58 10.39 12.96
CA VAL A 10 34.69 9.18 12.12
C VAL A 10 33.31 8.55 11.89
N VAL A 11 32.48 8.42 12.94
CA VAL A 11 31.13 7.87 12.80
C VAL A 11 30.27 8.75 11.87
N ALA A 12 30.37 10.07 12.01
CA ALA A 12 29.66 11.00 11.13
C ALA A 12 30.12 10.89 9.68
N LEU A 13 31.43 10.78 9.43
CA LEU A 13 31.99 10.61 8.08
C LEU A 13 31.59 9.29 7.44
N VAL A 14 31.61 8.19 8.19
CA VAL A 14 31.17 6.88 7.70
C VAL A 14 29.67 6.88 7.42
N GLY A 15 28.87 7.47 8.30
CA GLY A 15 27.43 7.62 8.11
C GLY A 15 27.10 8.48 6.88
N ALA A 16 27.77 9.63 6.72
CA ALA A 16 27.61 10.50 5.56
C ALA A 16 28.06 9.84 4.27
N GLY A 17 29.19 9.10 4.29
CA GLY A 17 29.68 8.34 3.16
C GLY A 17 28.70 7.24 2.72
N SER A 18 28.17 6.47 3.67
CA SER A 18 27.16 5.44 3.40
C SER A 18 25.85 6.03 2.86
N TYR A 19 25.39 7.14 3.43
CA TYR A 19 24.21 7.87 2.94
C TYR A 19 24.42 8.43 1.52
N ALA A 20 25.60 9.01 1.24
CA ALA A 20 25.92 9.51 -0.08
C ALA A 20 26.00 8.37 -1.11
N LEU A 21 26.63 7.25 -0.77
CA LEU A 21 26.70 6.07 -1.63
C LEU A 21 25.31 5.52 -1.94
N THR A 22 24.44 5.37 -0.94
CA THR A 22 23.06 4.91 -1.18
C THR A 22 22.28 5.88 -2.07
N ARG A 23 22.43 7.19 -1.90
CA ARG A 23 21.75 8.19 -2.74
C ARG A 23 22.28 8.28 -4.17
N LEU A 24 23.58 8.03 -4.37
CA LEU A 24 24.22 8.09 -5.69
C LEU A 24 23.96 6.82 -6.51
N PHE A 25 23.91 5.66 -5.85
CA PHE A 25 23.73 4.36 -6.53
C PHE A 25 22.28 3.86 -6.56
N TRP A 26 21.41 4.37 -5.68
CA TRP A 26 19.98 4.08 -5.69
C TRP A 26 19.19 5.38 -5.94
N PRO A 27 18.92 5.73 -7.21
CA PRO A 27 18.05 6.86 -7.52
C PRO A 27 16.66 6.63 -6.91
N ALA A 28 16.05 7.70 -6.41
CA ALA A 28 14.69 7.64 -5.91
C ALA A 28 13.74 7.20 -7.03
N PRO A 29 12.68 6.42 -6.74
CA PRO A 29 11.64 6.13 -7.70
C PRO A 29 11.06 7.42 -8.30
N PRO A 30 10.58 7.39 -9.55
CA PRO A 30 9.84 8.51 -10.14
C PRO A 30 8.63 8.86 -9.25
N ALA A 31 8.40 10.15 -9.02
CA ALA A 31 7.30 10.63 -8.18
C ALA A 31 5.91 10.30 -8.77
N ASP A 32 5.83 9.97 -10.06
CA ASP A 32 4.64 9.73 -10.86
C ASP A 32 4.46 8.27 -11.28
N GLU A 33 5.31 7.37 -10.79
CA GLU A 33 5.22 5.96 -11.16
C GLU A 33 3.87 5.38 -10.70
N ASP A 34 3.22 4.57 -11.53
CA ASP A 34 1.96 3.90 -11.15
C ASP A 34 2.20 2.77 -10.13
N GLN A 35 1.12 2.29 -9.51
CA GLN A 35 1.20 1.26 -8.47
C GLN A 35 1.73 -0.07 -9.00
N VAL A 36 1.35 -0.47 -10.22
CA VAL A 36 1.74 -1.77 -10.78
C VAL A 36 3.21 -1.75 -11.22
N THR A 37 3.69 -0.64 -11.77
CA THR A 37 5.10 -0.46 -12.10
C THR A 37 5.97 -0.48 -10.84
N TRP A 38 5.50 0.11 -9.73
CA TRP A 38 6.19 -0.02 -8.44
C TRP A 38 6.23 -1.45 -7.93
N ILE A 39 5.11 -2.17 -7.94
CA ILE A 39 5.07 -3.58 -7.52
C ILE A 39 6.02 -4.41 -8.39
N ALA A 40 6.02 -4.18 -9.70
CA ALA A 40 6.87 -4.91 -10.64
C ALA A 40 8.35 -4.75 -10.31
N ARG A 41 8.80 -3.52 -10.00
CA ARG A 41 10.18 -3.26 -9.58
C ARG A 41 10.49 -3.81 -8.19
N GLU A 42 9.64 -3.52 -7.21
CA GLU A 42 9.87 -3.85 -5.80
C GLU A 42 9.91 -5.36 -5.56
N PHE A 43 9.11 -6.12 -6.31
CA PHE A 43 8.99 -7.58 -6.17
C PHE A 43 9.63 -8.36 -7.32
N SER A 44 10.42 -7.67 -8.16
CA SER A 44 11.17 -8.25 -9.28
C SER A 44 10.30 -9.11 -10.20
N LEU A 45 9.12 -8.61 -10.57
CA LEU A 45 8.19 -9.35 -11.44
C LEU A 45 8.74 -9.47 -12.86
N THR A 46 8.55 -10.63 -13.49
CA THR A 46 8.78 -10.78 -14.93
C THR A 46 7.74 -9.99 -15.73
N ALA A 47 7.97 -9.82 -17.04
CA ALA A 47 7.01 -9.17 -17.91
C ALA A 47 5.65 -9.89 -17.93
N GLU A 48 5.64 -11.23 -17.90
CA GLU A 48 4.41 -12.02 -17.84
C GLU A 48 3.67 -11.82 -16.52
N GLN A 49 4.40 -11.84 -15.40
CA GLN A 49 3.83 -11.61 -14.07
C GLN A 49 3.25 -10.19 -13.94
N LYS A 50 3.97 -9.18 -14.46
CA LYS A 50 3.49 -7.80 -14.51
C LYS A 50 2.17 -7.72 -15.29
N GLY A 51 2.11 -8.28 -16.49
CA GLY A 51 0.88 -8.27 -17.31
C GLY A 51 -0.31 -8.96 -16.61
N ALA A 52 -0.06 -10.04 -15.88
CA ALA A 52 -1.10 -10.68 -15.07
C ALA A 52 -1.60 -9.77 -13.93
N VAL A 53 -0.69 -9.10 -13.23
CA VAL A 53 -1.03 -8.13 -12.16
C VAL A 53 -1.76 -6.90 -12.73
N GLU A 54 -1.33 -6.36 -13.87
CA GLU A 54 -2.02 -5.24 -14.54
C GLU A 54 -3.47 -5.60 -14.87
N LYS A 55 -3.70 -6.79 -15.41
CA LYS A 55 -5.05 -7.29 -15.71
C LYS A 55 -5.90 -7.45 -14.45
N LEU A 56 -5.35 -8.04 -13.38
CA LEU A 56 -6.05 -8.16 -12.09
C LEU A 56 -6.40 -6.79 -11.52
N HIS A 57 -5.47 -5.84 -11.57
CA HIS A 57 -5.67 -4.49 -11.06
C HIS A 57 -6.75 -3.75 -11.85
N HIS A 58 -6.69 -3.78 -13.18
CA HIS A 58 -7.68 -3.13 -14.05
C HIS A 58 -9.11 -3.65 -13.80
N ASN A 59 -9.25 -4.97 -13.63
CA ASN A 59 -10.54 -5.59 -13.31
C ASN A 59 -11.06 -5.22 -11.91
N TYR A 60 -10.16 -4.94 -10.97
CA TYR A 60 -10.52 -4.60 -9.59
C TYR A 60 -10.87 -3.12 -9.39
N LEU A 61 -10.32 -2.22 -10.21
CA LEU A 61 -10.60 -0.77 -10.13
C LEU A 61 -12.09 -0.40 -10.02
N PRO A 62 -12.99 -0.89 -10.90
CA PRO A 62 -14.41 -0.57 -10.78
C PRO A 62 -15.02 -1.09 -9.47
N ILE A 63 -14.62 -2.29 -9.02
CA ILE A 63 -15.10 -2.89 -7.76
C ILE A 63 -14.67 -2.06 -6.55
N CYS A 64 -13.41 -1.60 -6.55
CA CYS A 64 -12.88 -0.71 -5.51
C CYS A 64 -13.67 0.62 -5.47
N SER A 65 -13.89 1.22 -6.64
CA SER A 65 -14.65 2.47 -6.79
C SER A 65 -16.08 2.33 -6.26
N ASP A 66 -16.78 1.25 -6.60
CA ASP A 66 -18.15 1.00 -6.16
C ASP A 66 -18.24 0.85 -4.63
N HIS A 67 -17.29 0.13 -4.02
CA HIS A 67 -17.21 0.03 -2.57
C HIS A 67 -17.00 1.40 -1.91
N CYS A 68 -16.09 2.21 -2.44
CA CYS A 68 -15.85 3.57 -1.93
C CYS A 68 -17.10 4.44 -2.05
N ALA A 69 -17.80 4.41 -3.19
CA ALA A 69 -19.02 5.19 -3.40
C ALA A 69 -20.12 4.82 -2.40
N LEU A 70 -20.34 3.51 -2.16
CA LEU A 70 -21.33 3.04 -1.19
C LEU A 70 -20.99 3.46 0.25
N ILE A 71 -19.72 3.40 0.64
CA ILE A 71 -19.27 3.82 1.98
C ILE A 71 -19.48 5.33 2.16
N VAL A 72 -19.15 6.14 1.15
CA VAL A 72 -19.35 7.59 1.18
C VAL A 72 -20.84 7.93 1.33
N ASP A 73 -21.72 7.36 0.50
CA ASP A 73 -23.17 7.56 0.62
C ASP A 73 -23.70 7.20 2.02
N ALA A 74 -23.31 6.03 2.54
CA ALA A 74 -23.75 5.58 3.85
C ALA A 74 -23.27 6.53 4.98
N ARG A 75 -22.03 7.04 4.89
CA ARG A 75 -21.48 8.01 5.84
C ARG A 75 -22.19 9.36 5.76
N GLU A 76 -22.51 9.85 4.56
CA GLU A 76 -23.28 11.08 4.38
C GLU A 76 -24.69 10.97 4.99
N ARG A 77 -25.35 9.83 4.76
CA ARG A 77 -26.66 9.54 5.35
C ARG A 77 -26.60 9.46 6.87
N LEU A 78 -25.56 8.84 7.43
CA LEU A 78 -25.33 8.80 8.88
C LEU A 78 -25.04 10.20 9.45
N ALA A 79 -24.26 11.02 8.74
CA ALA A 79 -24.00 12.40 9.15
C ALA A 79 -25.28 13.26 9.16
N ALA A 80 -26.21 13.01 8.25
CA ALA A 80 -27.52 13.65 8.23
C ALA A 80 -28.46 13.16 9.35
N LYS A 81 -28.22 11.96 9.92
CA LYS A 81 -28.97 11.39 11.04
C LYS A 81 -28.03 10.80 12.12
N PRO A 82 -27.31 11.65 12.86
CA PRO A 82 -26.37 11.19 13.87
C PRO A 82 -27.06 10.31 14.92
N GLY A 83 -26.44 9.18 15.28
CA GLY A 83 -26.98 8.24 16.28
C GLY A 83 -27.98 7.22 15.74
N ASP A 84 -28.28 7.22 14.44
CA ASP A 84 -29.04 6.15 13.80
C ASP A 84 -28.20 4.85 13.79
N ALA A 85 -28.56 3.90 14.67
CA ALA A 85 -27.86 2.64 14.83
C ALA A 85 -27.89 1.75 13.58
N ALA A 86 -28.92 1.85 12.74
CA ALA A 86 -29.02 1.07 11.51
C ALA A 86 -28.06 1.61 10.45
N LEU A 87 -27.96 2.93 10.30
CA LEU A 87 -26.99 3.56 9.40
C LEU A 87 -25.55 3.33 9.87
N GLN A 88 -25.31 3.34 11.19
CA GLN A 88 -23.99 3.01 11.74
C GLN A 88 -23.59 1.56 11.45
N ALA A 89 -24.52 0.61 11.64
CA ALA A 89 -24.28 -0.80 11.32
C ALA A 89 -24.01 -1.00 9.81
N GLU A 90 -24.70 -0.24 8.96
CA GLU A 90 -24.52 -0.30 7.51
C GLU A 90 -23.13 0.19 7.08
N VAL A 91 -22.64 1.31 7.62
CA VAL A 91 -21.28 1.80 7.36
C VAL A 91 -20.24 0.72 7.73
N ILE A 92 -20.33 0.16 8.93
CA ILE A 92 -19.41 -0.90 9.40
C ILE A 92 -19.45 -2.12 8.47
N ARG A 93 -20.64 -2.51 7.98
CA ARG A 93 -20.81 -3.64 7.06
C ARG A 93 -20.13 -3.37 5.72
N LEU A 94 -20.33 -2.18 5.15
CA LEU A 94 -19.76 -1.80 3.86
C LEU A 94 -18.23 -1.67 3.93
N GLU A 95 -17.69 -1.08 4.99
CA GLU A 95 -16.24 -1.01 5.23
C GLU A 95 -15.62 -2.40 5.31
N ARG A 96 -16.24 -3.31 6.09
CA ARG A 96 -15.79 -4.71 6.16
C ARG A 96 -15.83 -5.41 4.80
N GLN A 97 -16.87 -5.17 4.00
CA GLN A 97 -16.98 -5.74 2.66
C GLN A 97 -15.86 -5.22 1.74
N CYS A 98 -15.58 -3.92 1.77
CA CYS A 98 -14.48 -3.32 1.01
C CYS A 98 -13.12 -3.90 1.42
N GLN A 99 -12.87 -4.02 2.73
CA GLN A 99 -11.65 -4.59 3.29
C GLN A 99 -11.45 -6.05 2.84
N GLN A 100 -12.51 -6.87 2.91
CA GLN A 100 -12.46 -8.27 2.48
C GLN A 100 -12.21 -8.40 0.97
N SER A 101 -12.88 -7.57 0.16
CA SER A 101 -12.68 -7.50 -1.30
C SER A 101 -11.24 -7.13 -1.64
N THR A 102 -10.68 -6.13 -0.94
CA THR A 102 -9.30 -5.67 -1.13
C THR A 102 -8.29 -6.74 -0.72
N LEU A 103 -8.51 -7.43 0.41
CA LEU A 103 -7.69 -8.55 0.84
C LEU A 103 -7.69 -9.70 -0.20
N ALA A 104 -8.85 -10.01 -0.77
CA ALA A 104 -8.94 -11.02 -1.82
C ALA A 104 -8.15 -10.61 -3.07
N HIS A 105 -8.27 -9.36 -3.50
CA HIS A 105 -7.51 -8.82 -4.62
C HIS A 105 -5.99 -8.90 -4.40
N VAL A 106 -5.47 -8.45 -3.25
CA VAL A 106 -4.02 -8.49 -3.00
C VAL A 106 -3.48 -9.91 -2.88
N ARG A 107 -4.30 -10.87 -2.43
CA ARG A 107 -3.93 -12.30 -2.45
C ARG A 107 -3.87 -12.86 -3.86
N GLN A 108 -4.76 -12.44 -4.77
CA GLN A 108 -4.66 -12.78 -6.19
C GLN A 108 -3.39 -12.20 -6.82
N VAL A 109 -3.05 -10.95 -6.51
CA VAL A 109 -1.80 -10.32 -6.95
C VAL A 109 -0.58 -11.09 -6.43
N ALA A 110 -0.58 -11.47 -5.14
CA ALA A 110 0.48 -12.26 -4.54
C ALA A 110 0.65 -13.63 -5.22
N ALA A 111 -0.45 -14.26 -5.65
CA ALA A 111 -0.42 -15.55 -6.35
C ALA A 111 0.27 -15.49 -7.73
N CYS A 112 0.43 -14.30 -8.32
CA CYS A 112 1.22 -14.11 -9.53
C CYS A 112 2.74 -14.04 -9.28
N MET A 113 3.17 -13.92 -8.01
CA MET A 113 4.57 -13.71 -7.66
C MET A 113 5.29 -15.01 -7.31
N ALA A 114 6.63 -14.98 -7.29
CA ALA A 114 7.41 -16.06 -6.69
C ALA A 114 7.06 -16.20 -5.19
N PRO A 115 7.08 -17.42 -4.62
CA PRO A 115 6.59 -17.65 -3.25
C PRO A 115 7.20 -16.74 -2.18
N ASP A 116 8.50 -16.45 -2.26
CA ASP A 116 9.19 -15.60 -1.29
C ASP A 116 8.78 -14.13 -1.43
N GLN A 117 8.55 -13.67 -2.65
CA GLN A 117 8.07 -12.32 -2.96
C GLN A 117 6.61 -12.16 -2.53
N ALA A 118 5.77 -13.16 -2.79
CA ALA A 118 4.38 -13.19 -2.35
C ALA A 118 4.24 -13.04 -0.83
N ARG A 119 5.05 -13.78 -0.06
CA ARG A 119 5.06 -13.66 1.41
C ARG A 119 5.50 -12.27 1.86
N ARG A 120 6.55 -11.71 1.25
CA ARG A 120 7.01 -10.34 1.58
C ARG A 120 5.94 -9.29 1.24
N PHE A 121 5.28 -9.44 0.09
CA PHE A 121 4.22 -8.54 -0.36
C PHE A 121 3.03 -8.55 0.60
N LEU A 122 2.52 -9.74 0.96
CA LEU A 122 1.38 -9.85 1.87
C LEU A 122 1.71 -9.32 3.28
N ALA A 123 2.92 -9.60 3.79
CA ALA A 123 3.39 -9.08 5.07
C ALA A 123 3.44 -7.53 5.10
N LEU A 124 3.71 -6.90 3.95
CA LEU A 124 3.73 -5.44 3.81
C LEU A 124 2.31 -4.86 3.67
N VAL A 125 1.45 -5.50 2.90
CA VAL A 125 0.19 -4.92 2.42
C VAL A 125 -1.01 -5.24 3.29
N GLU A 126 -1.15 -6.49 3.76
CA GLU A 126 -2.33 -6.90 4.52
C GLU A 126 -2.53 -6.05 5.78
N PRO A 127 -1.51 -5.76 6.61
CA PRO A 127 -1.69 -4.92 7.79
C PRO A 127 -2.21 -3.52 7.46
N ARG A 128 -1.79 -2.93 6.32
CA ARG A 128 -2.27 -1.60 5.90
C ARG A 128 -3.75 -1.62 5.54
N ILE A 129 -4.22 -2.70 4.90
CA ILE A 129 -5.64 -2.87 4.56
C ILE A 129 -6.49 -3.00 5.83
N LEU A 130 -6.00 -3.72 6.84
CA LEU A 130 -6.73 -3.91 8.09
C LEU A 130 -6.95 -2.62 8.89
N HIS A 131 -6.11 -1.60 8.68
CA HIS A 131 -6.15 -0.32 9.39
C HIS A 131 -6.49 0.85 8.46
N HIS A 132 -6.94 0.57 7.23
CA HIS A 132 -7.26 1.63 6.27
C HIS A 132 -8.51 2.38 6.71
N ASP A 133 -8.40 3.68 6.90
CA ASP A 133 -9.57 4.53 7.05
C ASP A 133 -10.10 4.89 5.65
N HIS A 134 -11.38 4.62 5.39
CA HIS A 134 -11.98 4.81 4.06
C HIS A 134 -12.24 6.29 3.73
N HIS A 135 -11.36 7.20 4.14
CA HIS A 135 -11.41 8.62 3.76
C HIS A 135 -10.78 8.88 2.38
N ALA A 136 -9.92 7.97 1.90
CA ALA A 136 -9.37 7.99 0.57
C ALA A 136 -9.32 6.58 -0.03
N ALA A 137 -9.11 6.49 -1.35
CA ALA A 137 -8.84 5.23 -2.01
C ALA A 137 -7.56 4.59 -1.44
N PHE A 138 -7.55 3.27 -1.29
CA PHE A 138 -6.39 2.54 -0.80
C PHE A 138 -5.24 2.61 -1.81
N GLY A 139 -4.11 3.17 -1.38
CA GLY A 139 -2.87 3.24 -2.15
C GLY A 139 -1.70 2.57 -1.43
N LEU A 140 -0.80 1.94 -2.19
CA LEU A 140 0.44 1.39 -1.65
C LEU A 140 1.60 2.38 -1.62
N LYS A 141 1.45 3.53 -2.29
CA LYS A 141 2.38 4.66 -2.28
C LYS A 141 1.95 5.71 -1.27
#